data_AF-A0A3A1U892-F1
#
_entry.id   AF-A0A3A1U892-F1
#
_cell.length_a   1.000
_cell.length_b   1.000
_cell.length_c   1.000
_cell.angle_alpha   90.00
_cell.angle_beta   90.00
_cell.angle_gamma   90.00
#
_symmetry.space_group_name_H-M   'P 1'
#
loop_
_entity.id
_entity.type
_entity.pdbx_description
1 polymer ?
#
loop_
_entity_poly.entity_id
_entity_poly.type
_entity_poly.pdbx_seq_one_letter_code
_entity_poly.pdbx_strand_id
1 'polypeptide(L)'
;MPMHEASRVGGGRFDISRIHRSGPAPQSVLVIGDHSFVDGPEHAVGHRLVDRIADEIVLRTGRGLDLDVLWDLAPAVRAVGGARDAWRLWRYEAVAALLPEHFGTWTRHRLARAAKAADGLVSELASASRLLLVRFRIDGEPDAELDARLRTAFDLPTVMVPADGGLSEAVLEHAPRIAAPIAATLAASAAAAVEGLARTAEERRAVPQPEQDRQDAVDRVRAIASSGAGHLERVVLLARNTFDVPFAQVNLVDHGRARVLAAVGSPSGVEVAEPLCGIAIRGSGPLVVADTWLDRRFDGNPHVRGAAEPVRFYAAHPIESPDGYRVGALCVFDLVPHEVDAADGDALRELAQLAEAELGLLMG
;
A
#
# COMPACT_ATOMS: atom_id res chain seq x y z
N MET A 1 12.78 2.90 13.55
CA MET A 1 13.46 3.67 12.49
C MET A 1 12.64 3.49 11.23
N PRO A 2 12.20 4.56 10.55
CA PRO A 2 11.53 4.40 9.26
C PRO A 2 12.50 3.75 8.28
N MET A 3 12.00 2.76 7.55
CA MET A 3 12.77 2.03 6.54
C MET A 3 12.72 2.81 5.23
N HIS A 4 13.91 3.12 4.69
CA HIS A 4 14.06 3.77 3.39
C HIS A 4 14.11 2.70 2.30
N GLU A 5 13.26 2.81 1.28
CA GLU A 5 13.14 1.85 0.19
C GLU A 5 13.42 2.54 -1.15
N ALA A 6 14.58 2.26 -1.75
CA ALA A 6 14.93 2.75 -3.07
C ALA A 6 14.68 1.66 -4.14
N SER A 7 13.42 1.41 -4.50
CA SER A 7 13.08 0.39 -5.49
C SER A 7 13.46 0.81 -6.93
N ARG A 8 14.04 -0.12 -7.71
CA ARG A 8 14.43 0.08 -9.13
C ARG A 8 13.48 -0.60 -10.10
N VAL A 9 12.84 0.18 -10.98
CA VAL A 9 12.19 -0.31 -12.21
C VAL A 9 12.46 0.69 -13.34
N GLY A 10 12.90 0.21 -14.51
CA GLY A 10 12.78 0.95 -15.78
C GLY A 10 13.43 2.34 -15.87
N GLY A 11 14.65 2.53 -15.35
CA GLY A 11 15.45 3.75 -15.63
C GLY A 11 15.05 5.02 -14.87
N GLY A 12 14.13 4.96 -13.91
CA GLY A 12 13.85 6.03 -12.95
C GLY A 12 13.82 5.50 -11.52
N ARG A 13 14.49 6.19 -10.58
CA ARG A 13 14.46 5.86 -9.14
C ARG A 13 13.12 6.35 -8.57
N PHE A 14 12.34 5.46 -7.94
CA PHE A 14 11.13 5.83 -7.20
C PHE A 14 11.38 5.50 -5.73
N ASP A 15 11.33 6.51 -4.85
CA ASP A 15 11.43 6.34 -3.40
C ASP A 15 10.01 6.47 -2.83
N ILE A 16 9.37 5.32 -2.59
CA ILE A 16 8.07 5.24 -1.91
C ILE A 16 8.34 4.80 -0.50
N SER A 17 7.96 5.63 0.47
CA SER A 17 7.96 5.26 1.88
C SER A 17 6.56 4.84 2.28
N ARG A 18 6.42 3.66 2.89
CA ARG A 18 5.14 3.16 3.40
C ARG A 18 5.07 3.33 4.91
N ILE A 19 4.01 3.98 5.39
CA ILE A 19 3.73 4.19 6.81
C ILE A 19 2.45 3.44 7.15
N HIS A 20 2.53 2.54 8.12
CA HIS A 20 1.36 1.80 8.61
C HIS A 20 0.95 2.29 10.00
N ARG A 21 -0.36 2.33 10.23
CA ARG A 21 -0.98 2.50 11.54
C ARG A 21 -2.10 1.49 11.71
N SER A 22 -1.97 0.69 12.76
CA SER A 22 -2.96 -0.31 13.14
C SER A 22 -4.31 0.33 13.48
N GLY A 23 -5.38 -0.39 13.20
CA GLY A 23 -6.74 0.02 13.52
C GLY A 23 -7.76 -0.68 12.62
N PRO A 24 -9.05 -0.65 13.00
CA PRO A 24 -10.08 -1.37 12.28
C PRO A 24 -10.30 -0.80 10.88
N ALA A 25 -10.68 -1.67 9.94
CA ALA A 25 -11.05 -1.30 8.56
C ALA A 25 -10.05 -0.33 7.91
N PRO A 26 -8.78 -0.74 7.74
CA PRO A 26 -7.71 0.15 7.30
C PRO A 26 -8.01 0.84 5.97
N GLN A 27 -7.57 2.10 5.85
CA GLN A 27 -7.74 2.97 4.69
C GLN A 27 -6.41 3.12 3.98
N SER A 28 -6.38 3.15 2.65
CA SER A 28 -5.14 3.42 1.91
C SER A 28 -5.14 4.84 1.36
N VAL A 29 -4.10 5.59 1.73
CA VAL A 29 -3.87 6.97 1.30
C VAL A 29 -2.53 7.04 0.60
N LEU A 30 -2.49 7.83 -0.45
CA LEU A 30 -1.25 8.19 -1.10
C LEU A 30 -0.97 9.67 -0.87
N VAL A 31 0.22 9.99 -0.37
CA VAL A 31 0.75 11.34 -0.30
C VAL A 31 1.85 11.51 -1.33
N ILE A 32 1.76 12.55 -2.15
CA ILE A 32 2.78 12.89 -3.15
C ILE A 32 3.44 14.20 -2.73
N GLY A 33 4.69 14.12 -2.29
CA GLY A 33 5.53 15.27 -2.01
C GLY A 33 6.31 15.78 -3.23
N ASP A 34 7.07 16.85 -3.00
CA ASP A 34 8.06 17.37 -3.93
C ASP A 34 9.50 16.97 -3.50
N HIS A 35 10.42 16.88 -4.45
CA HIS A 35 11.83 16.55 -4.19
C HIS A 35 12.53 17.45 -3.15
N SER A 36 12.02 18.66 -2.90
CA SER A 36 12.49 19.54 -1.80
C SER A 36 12.33 18.93 -0.41
N PHE A 37 11.50 17.89 -0.25
CA PHE A 37 11.43 17.07 0.97
C PHE A 37 12.52 15.98 1.05
N VAL A 38 13.27 15.73 -0.03
CA VAL A 38 14.22 14.62 -0.17
C VAL A 38 15.67 15.06 0.07
N ASP A 39 16.08 16.19 -0.49
CA ASP A 39 17.49 16.60 -0.51
C ASP A 39 17.77 17.79 0.42
N GLY A 40 18.18 17.52 1.66
CA GLY A 40 18.65 18.53 2.62
C GLY A 40 18.59 18.09 4.10
N PRO A 41 19.11 18.91 5.05
CA PRO A 41 18.93 18.68 6.50
C PRO A 41 17.45 18.62 6.94
N GLU A 42 16.55 19.07 6.07
CA GLU A 42 15.09 19.09 6.20
C GLU A 42 14.43 17.70 5.94
N HIS A 43 15.16 16.73 5.39
CA HIS A 43 14.63 15.39 5.09
C HIS A 43 14.05 14.68 6.32
N ALA A 44 14.73 14.77 7.47
CA ALA A 44 14.25 14.20 8.73
C ALA A 44 12.99 14.89 9.28
N VAL A 45 12.74 16.15 8.88
CA VAL A 45 11.51 16.87 9.22
C VAL A 45 10.36 16.41 8.33
N GLY A 46 10.60 16.18 7.04
CA GLY A 46 9.63 15.61 6.10
C GLY A 46 9.05 14.28 6.57
N HIS A 47 9.91 13.32 6.94
CA HIS A 47 9.47 12.01 7.47
C HIS A 47 8.61 12.14 8.73
N ARG A 48 9.03 12.99 9.68
CA ARG A 48 8.26 13.23 10.90
C ARG A 48 6.93 13.94 10.63
N LEU A 49 6.86 14.76 9.58
CA LEU A 49 5.63 15.41 9.16
C LEU A 49 4.62 14.38 8.67
N VAL A 50 5.04 13.46 7.78
CA VAL A 50 4.13 12.43 7.25
C VAL A 50 3.72 11.42 8.33
N ASP A 51 4.59 11.11 9.29
CA ASP A 51 4.23 10.32 10.47
C ASP A 51 3.13 11.02 11.30
N ARG A 52 3.27 12.32 11.58
CA ARG A 52 2.24 13.07 12.32
C ARG A 52 0.94 13.20 11.51
N ILE A 53 1.02 13.36 10.19
CA ILE A 53 -0.16 13.35 9.33
C ILE A 53 -0.87 12.00 9.42
N ALA A 54 -0.13 10.89 9.40
CA ALA A 54 -0.69 9.55 9.56
C ALA A 54 -1.42 9.41 10.90
N ASP A 55 -0.78 9.81 12.00
CA ASP A 55 -1.37 9.78 13.35
C ASP A 55 -2.67 10.60 13.41
N GLU A 56 -2.65 11.82 12.87
CA GLU A 56 -3.81 12.71 12.84
C GLU A 56 -4.96 12.16 11.98
N ILE A 57 -4.67 11.49 10.87
CA ILE A 57 -5.70 10.83 10.06
C ILE A 57 -6.39 9.74 10.88
N VAL A 58 -5.61 8.83 11.49
CA VAL A 58 -6.16 7.73 12.32
C VAL A 58 -6.98 8.26 13.48
N LEU A 59 -6.49 9.29 14.18
CA LEU A 59 -7.21 9.93 15.28
C LEU A 59 -8.57 10.50 14.84
N ARG A 60 -8.67 11.02 13.61
CA ARG A 60 -9.89 11.64 13.08
C ARG A 60 -10.87 10.63 12.49
N THR A 61 -10.37 9.56 11.87
CA THR A 61 -11.20 8.57 11.18
C THR A 61 -11.55 7.39 12.07
N GLY A 62 -10.77 7.13 13.13
CA GLY A 62 -10.92 5.95 13.99
C GLY A 62 -10.62 4.63 13.27
N ARG A 63 -9.94 4.68 12.13
CA ARG A 63 -9.63 3.53 11.26
C ARG A 63 -8.13 3.39 11.11
N GLY A 64 -7.65 2.17 10.84
CA GLY A 64 -6.25 1.95 10.48
C GLY A 64 -5.85 2.68 9.20
N LEU A 65 -4.57 2.84 8.93
CA LEU A 65 -4.07 3.59 7.77
C LEU A 65 -2.86 2.90 7.14
N ASP A 66 -2.89 2.72 5.82
CA ASP A 66 -1.70 2.57 4.99
C ASP A 66 -1.47 3.88 4.25
N LEU A 67 -0.36 4.52 4.53
CA LEU A 67 0.03 5.77 3.90
C LEU A 67 1.27 5.52 3.05
N ASP A 68 1.10 5.50 1.73
CA ASP A 68 2.23 5.50 0.81
C ASP A 68 2.64 6.96 0.56
N VAL A 69 3.94 7.23 0.62
CA VAL A 69 4.51 8.57 0.45
C VAL A 69 5.49 8.54 -0.72
N LEU A 70 5.15 9.23 -1.79
CA LEU A 70 6.01 9.42 -2.96
C LEU A 70 6.66 10.80 -2.89
N TRP A 71 7.97 10.84 -2.74
CA TRP A 71 8.67 12.13 -2.57
C TRP A 71 9.08 12.84 -3.87
N ASP A 72 8.88 12.22 -5.03
CA ASP A 72 9.08 12.88 -6.33
C ASP A 72 7.88 12.64 -7.26
N LEU A 73 7.23 13.74 -7.64
CA LEU A 73 6.06 13.74 -8.53
C LEU A 73 6.43 13.47 -10.00
N ALA A 74 7.67 13.73 -10.43
CA ALA A 74 8.08 13.51 -11.83
C ALA A 74 7.99 12.03 -12.28
N PRO A 75 8.40 11.05 -11.46
CA PRO A 75 8.16 9.64 -11.72
C PRO A 75 6.66 9.27 -11.85
N ALA A 76 5.78 9.75 -10.96
CA ALA A 76 4.33 9.50 -11.07
C ALA A 76 3.72 10.07 -12.36
N VAL A 77 4.10 11.29 -12.73
CA VAL A 77 3.63 11.92 -13.98
C VAL A 77 4.11 11.15 -15.22
N ARG A 78 5.32 10.59 -15.20
CA ARG A 78 5.82 9.73 -16.30
C ARG A 78 5.08 8.40 -16.39
N ALA A 79 4.79 7.76 -15.25
CA ALA A 79 4.08 6.49 -15.21
C ALA A 79 2.67 6.60 -15.82
N VAL A 80 1.96 7.68 -15.53
CA VAL A 80 0.61 7.95 -16.06
C VAL A 80 0.63 8.25 -17.55
N GLY A 81 1.67 8.92 -18.06
CA GLY A 81 1.79 9.26 -19.48
C GLY A 81 2.31 8.12 -20.38
N GLY A 82 2.90 7.06 -19.81
CA GLY A 82 3.67 6.05 -20.55
C GLY A 82 3.05 4.65 -20.66
N ALA A 83 1.97 4.36 -19.92
CA ALA A 83 1.15 3.14 -20.03
C ALA A 83 1.88 1.77 -19.99
N ARG A 84 3.07 1.65 -19.38
CA ARG A 84 3.73 0.32 -19.22
C ARG A 84 4.22 -0.06 -17.83
N ASP A 85 4.20 0.86 -16.86
CA ASP A 85 4.51 0.59 -15.45
C ASP A 85 3.50 1.33 -14.53
N ALA A 86 2.22 1.30 -14.92
CA ALA A 86 1.19 2.20 -14.42
C ALA A 86 0.98 2.05 -12.91
N TRP A 87 1.35 3.10 -12.18
CA TRP A 87 1.06 3.24 -10.76
C TRP A 87 -0.46 3.20 -10.56
N ARG A 88 -0.92 2.23 -9.76
CA ARG A 88 -2.33 1.83 -9.69
C ARG A 88 -3.11 2.70 -8.70
N LEU A 89 -3.33 3.96 -9.05
CA LEU A 89 -3.99 4.93 -8.18
C LEU A 89 -5.36 4.51 -7.66
N TRP A 90 -6.05 3.64 -8.39
CA TRP A 90 -7.30 3.05 -7.95
C TRP A 90 -7.22 2.33 -6.60
N ARG A 91 -6.02 1.96 -6.14
CA ARG A 91 -5.81 1.32 -4.84
C ARG A 91 -5.92 2.28 -3.66
N TYR A 92 -6.05 3.59 -3.86
CA TYR A 92 -6.09 4.56 -2.76
C TYR A 92 -7.46 5.19 -2.66
N GLU A 93 -8.01 5.25 -1.45
CA GLU A 93 -9.26 5.94 -1.13
C GLU A 93 -9.12 7.46 -1.24
N ALA A 94 -7.90 7.97 -1.00
CA ALA A 94 -7.53 9.37 -1.20
C ALA A 94 -6.09 9.49 -1.70
N VAL A 95 -5.86 10.43 -2.62
CA VAL A 95 -4.53 10.83 -3.06
C VAL A 95 -4.34 12.30 -2.72
N ALA A 96 -3.28 12.66 -2.00
CA ALA A 96 -3.00 14.01 -1.56
C ALA A 96 -1.64 14.47 -2.10
N ALA A 97 -1.63 15.46 -2.98
CA ALA A 97 -0.40 16.09 -3.46
C ALA A 97 -0.02 17.28 -2.56
N LEU A 98 1.10 17.15 -1.86
CA LEU A 98 1.74 18.17 -1.03
C LEU A 98 2.68 19.01 -1.90
N LEU A 99 2.30 20.26 -2.17
CA LEU A 99 3.05 21.13 -3.06
C LEU A 99 3.64 22.33 -2.31
N PRO A 100 4.97 22.42 -2.18
CA PRO A 100 5.62 23.63 -1.70
C PRO A 100 5.53 24.75 -2.74
N GLU A 101 4.94 25.88 -2.38
CA GLU A 101 5.02 27.12 -3.15
C GLU A 101 6.34 27.81 -2.82
N HIS A 102 7.42 27.37 -3.46
CA HIS A 102 8.55 28.26 -3.68
C HIS A 102 8.29 29.05 -4.97
N PHE A 103 8.16 30.37 -4.86
CA PHE A 103 7.88 31.28 -5.97
C PHE A 103 9.05 31.31 -6.97
N GLY A 104 9.01 30.41 -7.95
CA GLY A 104 9.89 30.38 -9.12
C GLY A 104 9.16 29.93 -10.39
N THR A 105 9.61 30.39 -11.56
CA THR A 105 9.05 30.02 -12.89
C THR A 105 9.11 28.53 -13.20
N TRP A 106 9.98 27.80 -12.51
CA TRP A 106 10.21 26.35 -12.65
C TRP A 106 9.04 25.52 -12.08
N THR A 107 8.48 25.93 -10.93
CA THR A 107 7.34 25.25 -10.28
C THR A 107 6.06 25.37 -11.12
N ARG A 108 5.81 26.51 -11.79
CA ARG A 108 4.65 26.68 -12.69
C ARG A 108 4.64 25.69 -13.85
N HIS A 109 5.81 25.36 -14.41
CA HIS A 109 5.93 24.38 -15.51
C HIS A 109 5.68 22.94 -15.04
N ARG A 110 6.06 22.60 -13.81
CA ARG A 110 5.75 21.30 -13.19
C ARG A 110 4.27 21.21 -12.84
N LEU A 111 3.67 22.27 -12.29
CA LEU A 111 2.24 22.32 -11.96
C LEU A 111 1.37 22.31 -13.21
N ALA A 112 1.75 23.00 -14.28
CA ALA A 112 1.04 22.92 -15.56
C ALA A 112 1.14 21.51 -16.18
N ARG A 113 2.27 20.81 -16.00
CA ARG A 113 2.41 19.40 -16.39
C ARG A 113 1.59 18.47 -15.49
N ALA A 114 1.57 18.69 -14.18
CA ALA A 114 0.74 17.94 -13.24
C ALA A 114 -0.75 18.15 -13.52
N ALA A 115 -1.17 19.39 -13.81
CA ALA A 115 -2.53 19.72 -14.24
C ALA A 115 -2.87 19.16 -15.64
N LYS A 116 -1.88 18.92 -16.51
CA LYS A 116 -2.09 18.23 -17.79
C LYS A 116 -2.12 16.70 -17.63
N ALA A 117 -1.39 16.17 -16.65
CA ALA A 117 -1.39 14.75 -16.29
C ALA A 117 -2.56 14.38 -15.36
N ALA A 118 -3.21 15.39 -14.78
CA ALA A 118 -4.40 15.34 -13.95
C ALA A 118 -5.47 14.42 -14.50
N ASP A 119 -5.85 14.63 -15.75
CA ASP A 119 -6.94 13.88 -16.38
C ASP A 119 -6.61 12.38 -16.45
N GLY A 120 -5.34 12.05 -16.72
CA GLY A 120 -4.85 10.68 -16.67
C GLY A 120 -4.84 10.11 -15.25
N LEU A 121 -4.34 10.87 -14.27
CA LEU A 121 -4.34 10.47 -12.86
C LEU A 121 -5.76 10.21 -12.34
N VAL A 122 -6.70 11.11 -12.67
CA VAL A 122 -8.11 11.01 -12.28
C VAL A 122 -8.77 9.80 -12.94
N SER A 123 -8.46 9.51 -14.21
CA SER A 123 -8.99 8.31 -14.88
C SER A 123 -8.53 6.99 -14.25
N GLU A 124 -7.37 7.00 -13.58
CA GLU A 124 -6.81 5.85 -12.90
C GLU A 124 -7.35 5.66 -11.47
N LEU A 125 -8.00 6.67 -10.88
CA LEU A 125 -8.60 6.56 -9.55
C LEU A 125 -9.84 5.64 -9.56
N ALA A 126 -10.17 5.06 -8.41
CA ALA A 126 -11.50 4.47 -8.25
C ALA A 126 -12.53 5.60 -8.31
N SER A 127 -13.74 5.33 -8.80
CA SER A 127 -14.75 6.38 -8.97
C SER A 127 -15.13 7.09 -7.67
N ALA A 128 -15.02 6.40 -6.53
CA ALA A 128 -15.27 6.99 -5.22
C ALA A 128 -14.01 7.66 -4.63
N SER A 129 -12.83 7.36 -5.17
CA SER A 129 -11.56 7.95 -4.73
C SER A 129 -11.46 9.39 -5.17
N ARG A 130 -10.80 10.21 -4.37
CA ARG A 130 -10.65 11.64 -4.63
C ARG A 130 -9.18 12.04 -4.59
N LEU A 131 -8.83 12.98 -5.47
CA LEU A 131 -7.55 13.66 -5.44
C LEU A 131 -7.69 14.94 -4.61
N LEU A 132 -6.70 15.23 -3.78
CA LEU A 132 -6.57 16.41 -2.95
C LEU A 132 -5.28 17.11 -3.31
N LEU A 133 -5.34 18.43 -3.46
CA LEU A 133 -4.15 19.26 -3.61
C LEU A 133 -3.97 20.09 -2.34
N VAL A 134 -2.90 19.83 -1.60
CA VAL A 134 -2.52 20.60 -0.40
C VAL A 134 -1.34 21.48 -0.78
N ARG A 135 -1.52 22.80 -0.67
CA ARG A 135 -0.49 23.78 -1.04
C ARG A 135 0.15 24.36 0.22
N PHE A 136 1.48 24.40 0.25
CA PHE A 136 2.25 25.08 1.28
C PHE A 136 2.66 26.45 0.72
N ARG A 137 2.02 27.53 1.16
CA ARG A 137 2.41 28.88 0.74
C ARG A 137 3.46 29.42 1.71
N ILE A 138 4.66 29.74 1.22
CA ILE A 138 5.69 30.47 1.98
C ILE A 138 5.77 31.86 1.36
N ASP A 139 5.08 32.84 1.97
CA ASP A 139 4.99 34.27 1.59
C ASP A 139 4.76 34.62 0.10
N GLY A 140 3.58 35.14 -0.22
CA GLY A 140 3.26 35.74 -1.53
C GLY A 140 1.76 35.85 -1.82
N GLU A 141 1.37 36.73 -2.74
CA GLU A 141 -0.03 36.87 -3.19
C GLU A 141 -0.48 35.62 -3.98
N PRO A 142 -1.76 35.20 -3.87
CA PRO A 142 -2.29 34.08 -4.62
C PRO A 142 -2.19 34.30 -6.14
N ASP A 143 -1.67 33.30 -6.86
CA ASP A 143 -1.71 33.26 -8.33
C ASP A 143 -3.13 32.89 -8.77
N ALA A 144 -3.98 33.91 -8.95
CA ALA A 144 -5.39 33.75 -9.28
C ALA A 144 -5.64 32.95 -10.57
N GLU A 145 -4.72 33.01 -11.54
CA GLU A 145 -4.84 32.28 -12.81
C GLU A 145 -4.55 30.79 -12.62
N LEU A 146 -3.51 30.46 -11.84
CA LEU A 146 -3.23 29.07 -11.46
C LEU A 146 -4.35 28.49 -10.59
N ASP A 147 -4.88 29.28 -9.65
CA ASP A 147 -5.99 28.88 -8.77
C ASP A 147 -7.25 28.55 -9.58
N ALA A 148 -7.59 29.38 -10.57
CA ALA A 148 -8.73 29.14 -11.46
C ALA A 148 -8.55 27.86 -12.29
N ARG A 149 -7.34 27.63 -12.83
CA ARG A 149 -7.04 26.43 -13.63
C ARG A 149 -7.13 25.14 -12.81
N LEU A 150 -6.61 25.13 -11.59
CA LEU A 150 -6.63 23.96 -10.72
C LEU A 150 -8.05 23.63 -10.23
N ARG A 151 -8.86 24.65 -9.89
CA ARG A 151 -10.28 24.46 -9.54
C ARG A 151 -11.12 23.95 -10.71
N THR A 152 -10.74 24.29 -11.94
CA THR A 152 -11.43 23.81 -13.15
C THR A 152 -11.08 22.36 -13.46
N ALA A 153 -9.81 21.96 -13.22
CA ALA A 153 -9.34 20.62 -13.50
C ALA A 153 -9.77 19.58 -12.45
N PHE A 154 -10.15 20.02 -11.25
CA PHE A 154 -10.38 19.11 -10.13
C PHE A 154 -11.39 19.66 -9.11
N ASP A 155 -12.26 18.80 -8.57
CA ASP A 155 -13.18 19.14 -7.48
C ASP A 155 -12.43 19.04 -6.13
N LEU A 156 -11.68 20.11 -5.80
CA LEU A 156 -10.66 20.09 -4.74
C LEU A 156 -11.04 20.95 -3.54
N PRO A 157 -11.28 20.36 -2.36
CA PRO A 157 -11.19 21.13 -1.12
C PRO A 157 -9.73 21.60 -0.95
N THR A 158 -9.46 22.88 -1.23
CA THR A 158 -8.12 23.47 -1.07
C THR A 158 -7.85 23.79 0.39
N VAL A 159 -6.76 23.30 0.96
CA VAL A 159 -6.33 23.67 2.32
C VAL A 159 -5.15 24.61 2.29
N MET A 160 -5.38 25.76 2.92
CA MET A 160 -4.41 26.84 3.10
C MET A 160 -3.64 26.59 4.40
N VAL A 161 -2.33 26.37 4.31
CA VAL A 161 -1.43 26.29 5.46
C VAL A 161 -0.69 27.64 5.60
N PRO A 162 -0.70 28.30 6.77
CA PRO A 162 0.03 29.56 6.99
C PRO A 162 1.56 29.38 6.93
N ALA A 163 2.26 30.44 6.50
CA ALA A 163 3.71 30.47 6.33
C ALA A 163 4.46 30.73 7.65
N ASP A 164 5.21 29.75 8.11
CA ASP A 164 6.29 29.91 9.08
C ASP A 164 7.55 29.22 8.56
N GLY A 165 8.15 29.84 7.54
CA GLY A 165 9.58 29.72 7.18
C GLY A 165 10.19 28.32 7.13
N GLY A 166 10.18 27.69 5.94
CA GLY A 166 10.96 26.48 5.62
C GLY A 166 10.46 25.20 6.31
N LEU A 167 11.02 24.03 5.93
CA LEU A 167 10.78 22.75 6.61
C LEU A 167 11.56 22.69 7.93
N SER A 168 11.26 23.62 8.84
CA SER A 168 11.72 23.60 10.21
C SER A 168 10.81 22.71 11.07
N GLU A 169 11.19 22.43 12.33
CA GLU A 169 10.33 21.70 13.27
C GLU A 169 8.93 22.32 13.42
N ALA A 170 8.78 23.63 13.21
CA ALA A 170 7.48 24.31 13.26
C ALA A 170 6.48 23.73 12.25
N VAL A 171 6.96 23.21 11.10
CA VAL A 171 6.07 22.62 10.08
C VAL A 171 5.25 21.45 10.62
N LEU A 172 5.79 20.75 11.63
CA LEU A 172 5.15 19.60 12.27
C LEU A 172 3.90 20.00 13.07
N GLU A 173 3.74 21.27 13.45
CA GLU A 173 2.53 21.79 14.12
C GLU A 173 1.34 21.90 13.15
N HIS A 174 1.60 21.88 11.84
CA HIS A 174 0.53 21.97 10.83
C HIS A 174 0.01 20.62 10.37
N ALA A 175 0.56 19.50 10.84
CA ALA A 175 0.05 18.16 10.54
C ALA A 175 -1.47 18.03 10.74
N PRO A 176 -2.10 18.55 11.82
CA PRO A 176 -3.56 18.52 11.98
C PRO A 176 -4.31 19.25 10.88
N ARG A 177 -3.77 20.39 10.39
CA ARG A 177 -4.38 21.17 9.29
C ARG A 177 -4.28 20.43 7.96
N ILE A 178 -3.20 19.69 7.72
CA ILE A 178 -2.99 18.88 6.51
C ILE A 178 -3.83 17.60 6.55
N ALA A 179 -3.94 16.95 7.71
CA ALA A 179 -4.70 15.71 7.89
C ALA A 179 -6.22 15.93 7.82
N ALA A 180 -6.72 17.07 8.32
CA ALA A 180 -8.16 17.39 8.31
C ALA A 180 -8.84 17.25 6.93
N PRO A 181 -8.34 17.86 5.83
CA PRO A 181 -8.93 17.67 4.51
C PRO A 181 -8.77 16.26 3.95
N ILE A 182 -7.67 15.56 4.27
CA ILE A 182 -7.48 14.17 3.86
C ILE A 182 -8.55 13.30 4.53
N ALA A 183 -8.76 13.46 5.83
CA ALA A 183 -9.81 12.77 6.58
C ALA A 183 -11.23 13.10 6.06
N ALA A 184 -11.51 14.37 5.75
CA ALA A 184 -12.78 14.77 5.14
C ALA A 184 -12.98 14.13 3.76
N THR A 185 -11.91 14.01 2.98
CA THR A 185 -11.92 13.35 1.66
C THR A 185 -12.22 11.87 1.81
N LEU A 186 -11.58 11.19 2.75
CA LEU A 186 -11.83 9.78 3.08
C LEU A 186 -13.28 9.54 3.52
N ALA A 187 -13.82 10.41 4.38
CA ALA A 187 -15.22 10.33 4.82
C ALA A 187 -16.18 10.49 3.64
N ALA A 188 -15.92 11.45 2.75
CA ALA A 188 -16.73 11.67 1.57
C ALA A 188 -16.62 10.51 0.56
N SER A 189 -15.43 9.87 0.42
CA SER A 189 -15.25 8.69 -0.42
C SER A 189 -16.05 7.50 0.12
N ALA A 190 -16.06 7.33 1.45
CA ALA A 190 -16.85 6.30 2.12
C ALA A 190 -18.37 6.54 1.99
N ALA A 191 -18.84 7.79 2.10
CA ALA A 191 -20.27 8.12 1.92
C ALA A 191 -20.76 7.79 0.50
N ALA A 192 -19.99 8.17 -0.53
CA ALA A 192 -20.31 7.86 -1.93
C ALA A 192 -20.42 6.35 -2.20
N ALA A 193 -19.64 5.54 -1.47
CA ALA A 193 -19.71 4.09 -1.51
C ALA A 193 -21.01 3.54 -0.94
N VAL A 194 -21.39 4.00 0.26
CA VAL A 194 -22.61 3.56 0.97
C VAL A 194 -23.87 3.88 0.16
N GLU A 195 -23.88 5.02 -0.54
CA GLU A 195 -24.99 5.43 -1.40
C GLU A 195 -25.05 4.65 -2.74
N GLY A 196 -24.08 3.75 -2.99
CA GLY A 196 -24.00 2.96 -4.23
C GLY A 196 -23.71 3.80 -5.48
N LEU A 197 -23.23 5.03 -5.29
CA LEU A 197 -23.01 6.00 -6.37
C LEU A 197 -21.67 5.79 -7.08
N ALA A 198 -20.72 5.09 -6.45
CA ALA A 198 -19.40 4.87 -6.99
C ALA A 198 -18.71 3.63 -6.39
N ARG A 199 -17.85 2.98 -7.19
CA ARG A 199 -16.97 1.90 -6.71
C ARG A 199 -15.80 2.44 -5.89
N THR A 200 -15.50 1.79 -4.77
CA THR A 200 -14.39 2.14 -3.87
C THR A 200 -13.05 1.57 -4.30
N ALA A 201 -11.97 2.12 -3.73
CA ALA A 201 -10.65 1.52 -3.83
C ALA A 201 -10.64 0.11 -3.24
N GLU A 202 -11.29 -0.11 -2.11
CA GLU A 202 -11.44 -1.42 -1.47
C GLU A 202 -12.11 -2.44 -2.40
N GLU A 203 -13.24 -2.10 -3.01
CA GLU A 203 -13.94 -2.97 -3.96
C GLU A 203 -13.08 -3.27 -5.19
N ARG A 204 -12.32 -2.28 -5.69
CA ARG A 204 -11.38 -2.53 -6.79
C ARG A 204 -10.23 -3.44 -6.37
N ARG A 205 -9.71 -3.31 -5.14
CA ARG A 205 -8.69 -4.21 -4.57
C ARG A 205 -9.23 -5.62 -4.37
N ALA A 206 -10.51 -5.78 -4.07
CA ALA A 206 -11.14 -7.08 -3.88
C ALA A 206 -11.27 -7.90 -5.19
N VAL A 207 -11.17 -7.28 -6.36
CA VAL A 207 -11.19 -7.98 -7.65
C VAL A 207 -9.83 -8.64 -7.93
N PRO A 208 -9.79 -9.84 -8.55
CA PRO A 208 -8.56 -10.44 -9.03
C PRO A 208 -7.77 -9.50 -9.95
N GLN A 209 -6.44 -9.49 -9.79
CA GLN A 209 -5.54 -8.67 -10.61
C GLN A 209 -5.30 -9.33 -11.96
N PRO A 210 -5.01 -8.54 -13.02
CA PRO A 210 -4.57 -9.12 -14.30
C PRO A 210 -3.35 -10.01 -14.07
N GLU A 211 -3.46 -11.28 -14.44
CA GLU A 211 -2.47 -12.30 -14.08
C GLU A 211 -1.10 -12.01 -14.68
N GLN A 212 -1.04 -11.50 -15.92
CA GLN A 212 0.23 -11.15 -16.56
C GLN A 212 0.97 -10.07 -15.75
N ASP A 213 0.29 -8.97 -15.42
CA ASP A 213 0.89 -7.86 -14.69
C ASP A 213 1.36 -8.30 -13.28
N ARG A 214 0.57 -9.17 -12.63
CA ARG A 214 0.91 -9.75 -11.32
C ARG A 214 2.16 -10.62 -11.43
N GLN A 215 2.28 -11.43 -12.47
CA GLN A 215 3.43 -12.30 -12.68
C GLN A 215 4.69 -11.51 -13.01
N ASP A 216 4.59 -10.44 -13.79
CA ASP A 216 5.71 -9.52 -14.04
C ASP A 216 6.23 -8.93 -12.71
N ALA A 217 5.34 -8.68 -11.74
CA ALA A 217 5.72 -8.25 -10.40
C ALA A 217 6.36 -9.37 -9.56
N VAL A 218 5.87 -10.61 -9.67
CA VAL A 218 6.51 -11.78 -9.04
C VAL A 218 7.94 -11.95 -9.54
N ASP A 219 8.18 -11.80 -10.84
CA ASP A 219 9.52 -11.92 -11.43
C ASP A 219 10.49 -10.88 -10.88
N ARG A 220 10.01 -9.64 -10.68
CA ARG A 220 10.80 -8.57 -10.03
C ARG A 220 11.18 -8.94 -8.60
N VAL A 221 10.23 -9.41 -7.79
CA VAL A 221 10.48 -9.80 -6.40
C VAL A 221 11.39 -11.05 -6.34
N ARG A 222 11.18 -12.02 -7.22
CA ARG A 222 11.92 -13.29 -7.27
C ARG A 222 13.41 -13.10 -7.57
N ALA A 223 13.74 -12.19 -8.50
CA ALA A 223 15.14 -11.90 -8.83
C ALA A 223 15.97 -11.46 -7.61
N ILE A 224 15.28 -10.92 -6.60
CA ILE A 224 15.86 -10.21 -5.46
C ILE A 224 15.77 -11.05 -4.18
N ALA A 225 14.70 -11.84 -4.00
CA ALA A 225 14.48 -12.69 -2.83
C ALA A 225 15.53 -13.81 -2.62
N SER A 226 16.43 -14.03 -3.57
CA SER A 226 17.51 -15.02 -3.50
C SER A 226 18.50 -14.82 -2.33
N SER A 227 18.54 -13.64 -1.71
CA SER A 227 19.57 -13.21 -0.75
C SER A 227 19.07 -12.96 0.70
N GLY A 228 17.76 -13.05 0.99
CA GLY A 228 17.16 -12.47 2.20
C GLY A 228 16.47 -13.40 3.21
N ALA A 229 16.71 -14.71 3.17
CA ALA A 229 15.92 -15.71 3.91
C ALA A 229 15.81 -15.47 5.43
N GLY A 230 16.88 -15.02 6.10
CA GLY A 230 16.94 -14.96 7.57
C GLY A 230 16.03 -13.91 8.22
N HIS A 231 15.62 -12.87 7.50
CA HIS A 231 14.69 -11.88 8.04
C HIS A 231 13.24 -12.36 7.97
N LEU A 232 12.87 -12.97 6.85
CA LEU A 232 11.55 -13.59 6.67
C LEU A 232 11.33 -14.75 7.64
N GLU A 233 12.39 -15.50 8.01
CA GLU A 233 12.33 -16.53 9.05
C GLU A 233 11.85 -16.00 10.42
N ARG A 234 12.21 -14.77 10.79
CA ARG A 234 11.72 -14.15 12.03
C ARG A 234 10.23 -13.83 11.94
N VAL A 235 9.76 -13.37 10.78
CA VAL A 235 8.35 -13.06 10.55
C VAL A 235 7.49 -14.33 10.65
N VAL A 236 7.89 -15.43 10.00
CA VAL A 236 7.13 -16.70 10.10
C VAL A 236 7.19 -17.31 11.49
N LEU A 237 8.29 -17.14 12.23
CA LEU A 237 8.37 -17.58 13.63
C LEU A 237 7.42 -16.79 14.52
N LEU A 238 7.34 -15.46 14.33
CA LEU A 238 6.39 -14.61 15.04
C LEU A 238 4.96 -15.02 14.71
N ALA A 239 4.62 -15.18 13.42
CA ALA A 239 3.30 -15.60 12.99
C ALA A 239 2.88 -16.93 13.61
N ARG A 240 3.77 -17.94 13.59
CA ARG A 240 3.54 -19.23 14.24
C ARG A 240 3.17 -19.07 15.71
N ASN A 241 3.94 -18.26 16.44
CA ASN A 241 3.73 -18.07 17.89
C ASN A 241 2.48 -17.24 18.20
N THR A 242 2.17 -16.23 17.38
CA THR A 242 1.00 -15.37 17.57
C THR A 242 -0.30 -16.16 17.45
N PHE A 243 -0.36 -17.13 16.52
CA PHE A 243 -1.57 -17.92 16.27
C PHE A 243 -1.55 -19.31 16.91
N ASP A 244 -0.52 -19.64 17.70
CA ASP A 244 -0.33 -20.94 18.36
C ASP A 244 -0.56 -22.15 17.43
N VAL A 245 0.03 -22.11 16.25
CA VAL A 245 -0.06 -23.19 15.25
C VAL A 245 1.29 -23.87 15.01
N PRO A 246 1.33 -25.10 14.46
CA PRO A 246 2.59 -25.76 14.16
C PRO A 246 3.31 -25.21 12.92
N PHE A 247 2.60 -24.61 11.96
CA PHE A 247 3.16 -24.24 10.66
C PHE A 247 2.91 -22.78 10.27
N ALA A 248 3.94 -22.13 9.74
CA ALA A 248 3.86 -20.78 9.18
C ALA A 248 4.81 -20.63 7.98
N GLN A 249 4.42 -19.87 6.96
CA GLN A 249 5.18 -19.68 5.73
C GLN A 249 5.02 -18.28 5.15
N VAL A 250 6.06 -17.83 4.44
CA VAL A 250 5.99 -16.75 3.45
C VAL A 250 6.25 -17.38 2.08
N ASN A 251 5.33 -17.16 1.14
CA ASN A 251 5.32 -17.80 -0.16
C ASN A 251 5.19 -16.78 -1.29
N LEU A 252 5.90 -16.96 -2.42
CA LEU A 252 5.61 -16.28 -3.68
C LEU A 252 4.81 -17.19 -4.61
N VAL A 253 3.72 -16.69 -5.18
CA VAL A 253 2.85 -17.45 -6.08
C VAL A 253 3.24 -17.18 -7.53
N ASP A 254 3.74 -18.21 -8.20
CA ASP A 254 4.35 -18.16 -9.52
C ASP A 254 3.71 -19.24 -10.42
N HIS A 255 2.94 -18.83 -11.43
CA HIS A 255 2.30 -19.72 -12.41
C HIS A 255 1.59 -20.97 -11.83
N GLY A 256 0.77 -20.79 -10.79
CA GLY A 256 0.04 -21.89 -10.14
C GLY A 256 0.89 -22.76 -9.20
N ARG A 257 2.12 -22.35 -8.92
CA ARG A 257 3.01 -22.90 -7.91
C ARG A 257 3.28 -21.85 -6.84
N ALA A 258 3.80 -22.27 -5.70
CA ALA A 258 4.37 -21.38 -4.69
C ALA A 258 5.84 -21.72 -4.46
N ARG A 259 6.69 -20.71 -4.44
CA ARG A 259 8.04 -20.81 -3.88
C ARG A 259 7.99 -20.43 -2.41
N VAL A 260 8.39 -21.33 -1.54
CA VAL A 260 8.45 -21.10 -0.09
C VAL A 260 9.72 -20.31 0.24
N LEU A 261 9.59 -19.04 0.59
CA LEU A 261 10.74 -18.18 0.90
C LEU A 261 11.25 -18.41 2.32
N ALA A 262 10.33 -18.54 3.27
CA ALA A 262 10.63 -18.84 4.67
C ALA A 262 9.52 -19.71 5.24
N ALA A 263 9.86 -20.58 6.19
CA ALA A 263 8.91 -21.48 6.82
C ALA A 263 9.35 -21.88 8.23
N VAL A 264 8.37 -22.19 9.07
CA VAL A 264 8.55 -22.92 10.33
C VAL A 264 7.59 -24.10 10.34
N GLY A 265 8.05 -25.26 10.83
CA GLY A 265 7.29 -26.51 10.83
C GLY A 265 7.31 -27.25 9.48
N SER A 266 7.75 -26.60 8.39
CA SER A 266 7.85 -27.20 7.06
C SER A 266 9.13 -26.78 6.33
N PRO A 267 9.56 -27.47 5.26
CA PRO A 267 10.73 -27.08 4.47
C PRO A 267 10.57 -25.70 3.80
N SER A 268 11.63 -24.89 3.80
CA SER A 268 11.77 -23.67 3.01
C SER A 268 12.61 -23.91 1.74
N GLY A 269 12.58 -22.98 0.79
CA GLY A 269 13.34 -23.07 -0.47
C GLY A 269 12.79 -24.04 -1.51
N VAL A 270 11.64 -24.64 -1.24
CA VAL A 270 10.96 -25.62 -2.12
C VAL A 270 9.90 -24.96 -3.00
N GLU A 271 9.54 -25.63 -4.09
CA GLU A 271 8.34 -25.30 -4.88
C GLU A 271 7.19 -26.23 -4.52
N VAL A 272 6.00 -25.66 -4.36
CA VAL A 272 4.75 -26.36 -4.05
C VAL A 272 3.77 -26.16 -5.20
N ALA A 273 3.29 -27.25 -5.79
CA ALA A 273 2.24 -27.19 -6.80
C ALA A 273 0.85 -27.00 -6.16
N GLU A 274 -0.04 -26.23 -6.80
CA GLU A 274 -1.42 -26.00 -6.36
C GLU A 274 -1.55 -25.50 -4.90
N PRO A 275 -0.80 -24.45 -4.52
CA PRO A 275 -0.71 -24.02 -3.14
C PRO A 275 -2.02 -23.36 -2.67
N LEU A 276 -2.36 -23.52 -1.39
CA LEU A 276 -3.53 -22.87 -0.77
C LEU A 276 -3.44 -21.34 -0.87
N CYS A 277 -2.24 -20.76 -0.81
CA CYS A 277 -2.04 -19.32 -0.96
C CYS A 277 -2.45 -18.79 -2.35
N GLY A 278 -2.55 -19.64 -3.37
CA GLY A 278 -3.13 -19.28 -4.67
C GLY A 278 -4.61 -18.88 -4.60
N ILE A 279 -5.32 -19.26 -3.54
CA ILE A 279 -6.68 -18.80 -3.24
C ILE A 279 -6.63 -17.46 -2.50
N ALA A 280 -5.72 -17.31 -1.53
CA ALA A 280 -5.56 -16.10 -0.73
C ALA A 280 -5.29 -14.86 -1.60
N ILE A 281 -4.38 -14.96 -2.58
CA ILE A 281 -4.00 -13.83 -3.45
C ILE A 281 -5.10 -13.34 -4.40
N ARG A 282 -6.28 -13.98 -4.42
CA ARG A 282 -7.41 -13.54 -5.24
C ARG A 282 -8.18 -12.38 -4.60
N GLY A 283 -8.11 -12.26 -3.27
CA GLY A 283 -8.68 -11.15 -2.50
C GLY A 283 -7.57 -10.25 -1.95
N SER A 284 -7.93 -9.08 -1.42
CA SER A 284 -7.00 -8.14 -0.78
C SER A 284 -7.00 -8.21 0.75
N GLY A 285 -7.90 -9.00 1.34
CA GLY A 285 -8.05 -9.17 2.78
C GLY A 285 -7.61 -10.54 3.27
N PRO A 286 -7.71 -10.78 4.59
CA PRO A 286 -7.36 -12.06 5.18
C PRO A 286 -8.30 -13.17 4.69
N LEU A 287 -7.74 -14.36 4.49
CA LEU A 287 -8.45 -15.61 4.25
C LEU A 287 -8.30 -16.48 5.49
N VAL A 288 -9.35 -16.58 6.31
CA VAL A 288 -9.38 -17.46 7.50
C VAL A 288 -10.34 -18.61 7.24
N VAL A 289 -9.86 -19.84 7.47
CA VAL A 289 -10.57 -21.08 7.19
C VAL A 289 -10.39 -22.01 8.39
N ALA A 290 -11.44 -22.06 9.22
CA ALA A 290 -11.50 -22.89 10.43
C ALA A 290 -11.30 -24.39 10.13
N ASP A 291 -11.94 -24.87 9.06
CA ASP A 291 -11.82 -26.24 8.56
C ASP A 291 -11.91 -26.28 7.03
N THR A 292 -10.80 -26.54 6.36
CA THR A 292 -10.70 -26.64 4.89
C THR A 292 -11.61 -27.73 4.32
N TRP A 293 -12.01 -28.73 5.12
CA TRP A 293 -12.94 -29.77 4.67
C TRP A 293 -14.39 -29.30 4.55
N LEU A 294 -14.73 -28.19 5.20
CA LEU A 294 -16.06 -27.58 5.13
C LEU A 294 -16.12 -26.45 4.09
N ASP A 295 -14.97 -26.09 3.53
CA ASP A 295 -14.84 -24.98 2.60
C ASP A 295 -14.67 -25.46 1.17
N ARG A 296 -15.70 -25.21 0.35
CA ARG A 296 -15.77 -25.63 -1.06
C ARG A 296 -14.63 -25.11 -1.92
N ARG A 297 -13.94 -24.05 -1.52
CA ARG A 297 -12.77 -23.52 -2.24
C ARG A 297 -11.61 -24.51 -2.26
N PHE A 298 -11.58 -25.49 -1.35
CA PHE A 298 -10.51 -26.48 -1.20
C PHE A 298 -10.89 -27.90 -1.60
N ASP A 299 -12.12 -28.15 -2.08
CA ASP A 299 -12.60 -29.52 -2.39
C ASP A 299 -11.76 -30.26 -3.43
N GLY A 300 -11.06 -29.55 -4.32
CA GLY A 300 -10.13 -30.13 -5.30
C GLY A 300 -8.66 -30.04 -4.92
N ASN A 301 -8.30 -29.46 -3.75
CA ASN A 301 -6.91 -29.18 -3.44
C ASN A 301 -6.18 -30.44 -2.95
N PRO A 302 -5.05 -30.84 -3.57
CA PRO A 302 -4.33 -32.05 -3.21
C PRO A 302 -3.78 -32.02 -1.77
N HIS A 303 -3.47 -30.83 -1.22
CA HIS A 303 -2.98 -30.68 0.16
C HIS A 303 -4.07 -30.76 1.22
N VAL A 304 -5.34 -30.85 0.80
CA VAL A 304 -6.52 -30.95 1.68
C VAL A 304 -7.22 -32.30 1.54
N ARG A 305 -7.41 -32.79 0.31
CA ARG A 305 -8.14 -34.05 0.02
C ARG A 305 -7.26 -35.19 -0.46
N GLY A 306 -6.00 -34.94 -0.81
CA GLY A 306 -5.07 -35.94 -1.37
C GLY A 306 -3.81 -36.20 -0.55
N ALA A 307 -3.58 -35.43 0.52
CA ALA A 307 -2.39 -35.53 1.35
C ALA A 307 -2.54 -36.60 2.45
N ALA A 308 -1.43 -37.25 2.82
CA ALA A 308 -1.39 -38.14 3.98
C ALA A 308 -1.66 -37.38 5.29
N GLU A 309 -1.20 -36.13 5.35
CA GLU A 309 -1.43 -35.19 6.45
C GLU A 309 -2.14 -33.95 5.87
N PRO A 310 -3.48 -33.93 5.86
CA PRO A 310 -4.23 -32.86 5.22
C PRO A 310 -4.24 -31.59 6.08
N VAL A 311 -4.05 -30.43 5.45
CA VAL A 311 -4.25 -29.13 6.11
C VAL A 311 -5.71 -28.98 6.47
N ARG A 312 -6.02 -28.70 7.74
CA ARG A 312 -7.38 -28.53 8.27
C ARG A 312 -7.68 -27.09 8.63
N PHE A 313 -6.81 -26.43 9.37
CA PHE A 313 -6.92 -24.99 9.59
C PHE A 313 -5.99 -24.25 8.63
N TYR A 314 -6.46 -23.16 8.04
CA TYR A 314 -5.64 -22.31 7.17
C TYR A 314 -6.02 -20.85 7.36
N ALA A 315 -5.04 -20.01 7.64
CA ALA A 315 -5.22 -18.58 7.67
C ALA A 315 -4.08 -17.87 6.92
N ALA A 316 -4.41 -16.90 6.08
CA ALA A 316 -3.43 -16.22 5.25
C ALA A 316 -3.79 -14.77 4.98
N HIS A 317 -2.79 -13.93 4.78
CA HIS A 317 -2.94 -12.60 4.23
C HIS A 317 -2.04 -12.44 3.00
N PRO A 318 -2.55 -11.88 1.89
CA PRO A 318 -1.73 -11.58 0.72
C PRO A 318 -0.54 -10.69 1.08
N ILE A 319 0.56 -10.89 0.37
CA ILE A 319 1.74 -10.03 0.36
C ILE A 319 1.73 -9.27 -0.96
N GLU A 320 1.79 -7.95 -0.87
CA GLU A 320 1.84 -7.05 -2.01
C GLU A 320 3.28 -6.59 -2.33
N SER A 321 3.60 -6.51 -3.62
CA SER A 321 4.77 -5.77 -4.09
C SER A 321 4.58 -4.25 -3.89
N PRO A 322 5.63 -3.42 -4.02
CA PRO A 322 5.53 -1.97 -3.81
C PRO A 322 4.51 -1.28 -4.73
N ASP A 323 4.36 -1.81 -5.95
CA ASP A 323 3.37 -1.38 -6.94
C ASP A 323 1.98 -2.01 -6.76
N GLY A 324 1.80 -2.84 -5.72
CA GLY A 324 0.51 -3.32 -5.24
C GLY A 324 0.02 -4.64 -5.83
N TYR A 325 0.87 -5.41 -6.50
CA TYR A 325 0.48 -6.74 -6.96
C TYR A 325 0.61 -7.76 -5.86
N ARG A 326 -0.39 -8.63 -5.73
CA ARG A 326 -0.38 -9.74 -4.79
C ARG A 326 0.57 -10.83 -5.31
N VAL A 327 1.82 -10.71 -4.93
CA VAL A 327 2.91 -11.59 -5.38
C VAL A 327 2.97 -12.88 -4.57
N GLY A 328 2.34 -12.91 -3.40
CA GLY A 328 2.50 -13.99 -2.44
C GLY A 328 1.53 -13.93 -1.28
N ALA A 329 1.81 -14.72 -0.24
CA ALA A 329 1.07 -14.64 1.02
C ALA A 329 1.96 -15.03 2.21
N LEU A 330 1.70 -14.41 3.35
CA LEU A 330 2.01 -14.97 4.66
C LEU A 330 0.85 -15.89 5.02
N CYS A 331 1.14 -17.13 5.42
CA CYS A 331 0.11 -18.04 5.91
C CYS A 331 0.55 -18.82 7.14
N VAL A 332 -0.43 -19.15 7.98
CA VAL A 332 -0.34 -20.06 9.11
C VAL A 332 -1.36 -21.18 8.91
N PHE A 333 -1.01 -22.40 9.33
CA PHE A 333 -1.89 -23.54 9.14
C PHE A 333 -1.66 -24.64 10.17
N ASP A 334 -2.63 -25.54 10.26
CA ASP A 334 -2.61 -26.70 11.16
C ASP A 334 -3.28 -27.92 10.50
N LEU A 335 -2.96 -29.10 11.00
CA LEU A 335 -3.55 -30.38 10.60
C LEU A 335 -4.82 -30.73 11.41
N VAL A 336 -5.20 -29.87 12.36
CA VAL A 336 -6.49 -29.95 13.08
C VAL A 336 -7.35 -28.71 12.78
N PRO A 337 -8.70 -28.82 12.84
CA PRO A 337 -9.58 -27.66 12.74
C PRO A 337 -9.44 -26.72 13.94
N HIS A 338 -9.75 -25.44 13.73
CA HIS A 338 -9.75 -24.40 14.77
C HIS A 338 -11.12 -23.69 14.82
N GLU A 339 -11.31 -22.78 15.77
CA GLU A 339 -12.48 -21.89 15.82
C GLU A 339 -12.43 -20.83 14.69
N VAL A 340 -13.60 -20.27 14.32
CA VAL A 340 -13.72 -19.34 13.18
C VAL A 340 -12.93 -18.04 13.39
N ASP A 341 -12.73 -17.65 14.64
CA ASP A 341 -11.99 -16.47 15.10
C ASP A 341 -10.59 -16.80 15.64
N ALA A 342 -10.09 -18.04 15.44
CA ALA A 342 -8.78 -18.46 15.91
C ALA A 342 -7.60 -17.69 15.27
N ALA A 343 -7.83 -17.05 14.13
CA ALA A 343 -6.89 -16.09 13.57
C ALA A 343 -7.54 -14.71 13.42
N ASP A 344 -6.99 -13.76 14.17
CA ASP A 344 -7.23 -12.35 13.96
C ASP A 344 -6.67 -11.89 12.60
N GLY A 345 -7.57 -11.40 11.74
CA GLY A 345 -7.25 -10.89 10.42
C GLY A 345 -6.35 -9.66 10.45
N ASP A 346 -6.45 -8.82 11.47
CA ASP A 346 -5.62 -7.63 11.63
C ASP A 346 -4.19 -8.03 12.03
N ALA A 347 -4.04 -8.99 12.94
CA ALA A 347 -2.72 -9.54 13.27
C ALA A 347 -2.06 -10.23 12.07
N LEU A 348 -2.82 -10.97 11.26
CA LEU A 348 -2.33 -11.58 10.02
C LEU A 348 -1.82 -10.53 9.03
N ARG A 349 -2.57 -9.44 8.90
CA ARG A 349 -2.21 -8.30 8.05
C ARG A 349 -0.92 -7.63 8.53
N GLU A 350 -0.79 -7.33 9.81
CA GLU A 350 0.42 -6.71 10.37
C GLU A 350 1.66 -7.58 10.10
N LEU A 351 1.54 -8.89 10.29
CA LEU A 351 2.63 -9.83 10.01
C LEU A 351 2.95 -9.92 8.50
N ALA A 352 1.93 -9.86 7.63
CA ALA A 352 2.15 -9.83 6.19
C ALA A 352 2.85 -8.54 5.74
N GLN A 353 2.51 -7.40 6.35
CA GLN A 353 3.19 -6.13 6.11
C GLN A 353 4.64 -6.14 6.60
N LEU A 354 4.95 -6.85 7.68
CA LEU A 354 6.35 -7.09 8.06
C LEU A 354 7.08 -7.91 6.98
N ALA A 355 6.43 -8.91 6.39
CA ALA A 355 7.01 -9.66 5.28
C ALA A 355 7.20 -8.78 4.02
N GLU A 356 6.23 -7.93 3.68
CA GLU A 356 6.34 -6.95 2.60
C GLU A 356 7.51 -5.99 2.81
N ALA A 357 7.67 -5.46 4.02
CA ALA A 357 8.75 -4.56 4.39
C ALA A 357 10.12 -5.23 4.22
N GLU A 358 10.26 -6.49 4.67
CA GLU A 358 11.50 -7.25 4.51
C GLU A 358 11.79 -7.58 3.03
N LEU A 359 10.78 -7.87 2.22
CA LEU A 359 10.94 -8.02 0.78
C LEU A 359 11.34 -6.69 0.12
N GLY A 360 10.77 -5.57 0.58
CA GLY A 360 11.13 -4.19 0.25
C GLY A 360 12.61 -3.91 0.38
N LEU A 361 13.20 -4.26 1.53
CA LEU A 361 14.61 -4.04 1.82
C LEU A 361 15.56 -4.76 0.87
N LEU A 362 15.15 -5.90 0.34
CA LEU A 362 15.98 -6.64 -0.60
C LEU A 362 16.05 -5.91 -1.96
N MET A 363 15.04 -5.11 -2.31
CA MET A 363 14.93 -4.40 -3.60
C MET A 363 15.76 -3.11 -3.70
N GLY A 364 16.37 -2.67 -2.59
CA GLY A 364 17.10 -1.40 -2.43
C GLY A 364 18.56 -1.37 -2.87
#